data_AF-A0A9D1GDH9-F1
#
_entry.id   AF-A0A9D1GDH9-F1
#
_cell.length_a   1.000
_cell.length_b   1.000
_cell.length_c   1.000
_cell.angle_alpha   90.00
_cell.angle_beta   90.00
_cell.angle_gamma   90.00
#
_symmetry.space_group_name_H-M   'P 1'
#
loop_
_entity.id
_entity.type
_entity.pdbx_description
1 polymer ?
#
loop_
_entity_poly.entity_id
_entity_poly.type
_entity_poly.pdbx_seq_one_letter_code
_entity_poly.pdbx_strand_id
1 'polypeptide(L)'
;MKKLFLETSFSKIYMIVMIIITLLIVGGYFSYAMFTVSKEKSNAIRIVTGNLTYKLTVDGEESNTLTVGSKETKTFTVTLSNPNNRIARFNFYYVGSLPTDVTAGYVTGDGLNTPPVSIGINLEKADVSGSSNTYSIRVSNKSSSSATITLGVSVGLDYNDLTLPENGHLFEEIVMTGKVSDIVIDNLSSGSTYDDGIDTFITGEDPNNYIWYSGKLWRAVSVNNDTETTKLVTQWNISAINYSNGSTAFDGSYMEDWLNNTSVDGFLGNLRDYENFIVTNSVWDATMDDSELGSIKRPNGGTTVIAPVGLLNTYEYQSSNDGQTNSYLNNGLYWWTLTQSISSNIRSVGYYGDVSVYSALNAGGVRPSINLKSNVTIVDGDGTIDNPYRLMGDNDTNLSGTFLNTRYSGEYIRFGNDENNLYRIVSHENGSGTKIVSGEPLKSSEVFIKNVFGSNTIFSSENTIGSFLNNDYLNTGNGYLTDEDIAMIEDSTTWYLGTVGKGTSYKLAKYTDETGNTLTSSTTTSKVGLLRLGELMSGQFERYALKDENSSTGLTAIYWTLTPYTISYVRSVSSDGNSYGNNPSNSYSIRSSLNLKSNVVITSGTGTKSDPFEIALQ
;
A
#
# COMPACT_ATOMS: atom_id res chain seq x y z
N MET A 1 109.71 13.84 13.43
CA MET A 1 110.91 14.04 12.59
C MET A 1 110.56 13.65 11.16
N LYS A 2 110.85 14.54 10.22
CA LYS A 2 110.92 14.46 8.74
C LYS A 2 110.26 13.30 7.95
N LYS A 3 109.43 13.73 6.99
CA LYS A 3 109.05 13.07 5.71
C LYS A 3 110.19 12.26 5.09
N LEU A 4 109.84 11.18 4.39
CA LEU A 4 110.53 10.81 3.15
C LEU A 4 109.51 10.22 2.15
N PHE A 5 109.42 10.86 0.98
CA PHE A 5 108.74 10.37 -0.22
C PHE A 5 109.66 9.39 -0.96
N LEU A 6 109.07 8.36 -1.58
CA LEU A 6 109.67 7.60 -2.69
C LEU A 6 108.77 7.74 -3.91
N GLU A 7 109.35 8.10 -5.06
CA GLU A 7 108.72 8.15 -6.37
C GLU A 7 108.71 6.75 -7.02
N THR A 8 107.58 6.38 -7.64
CA THR A 8 107.48 5.25 -8.59
C THR A 8 106.53 5.64 -9.73
N SER A 9 106.98 5.51 -10.98
CA SER A 9 106.25 5.91 -12.19
C SER A 9 105.28 4.82 -12.67
N PHE A 10 103.97 5.08 -12.64
CA PHE A 10 102.91 4.19 -13.16
C PHE A 10 102.58 4.48 -14.63
N SER A 11 102.39 3.43 -15.45
CA SER A 11 102.03 3.54 -16.87
C SER A 11 100.60 4.09 -17.06
N LYS A 12 100.46 5.12 -17.91
CA LYS A 12 99.22 5.87 -18.14
C LYS A 12 98.01 4.99 -18.56
N ILE A 13 98.25 3.85 -19.20
CA ILE A 13 97.19 2.91 -19.62
C ILE A 13 96.43 2.32 -18.43
N TYR A 14 97.13 1.95 -17.36
CA TYR A 14 96.48 1.41 -16.17
C TYR A 14 95.60 2.44 -15.46
N MET A 15 95.99 3.71 -15.54
CA MET A 15 95.23 4.83 -14.97
C MET A 15 93.91 5.04 -15.72
N ILE A 16 93.93 4.96 -17.06
CA ILE A 16 92.72 5.09 -17.90
C ILE A 16 91.77 3.91 -17.67
N VAL A 17 92.29 2.68 -17.59
CA VAL A 17 91.46 1.49 -17.33
C VAL A 17 90.80 1.57 -15.95
N MET A 18 91.53 1.99 -14.92
CA MET A 18 90.94 2.20 -13.58
C MET A 18 89.86 3.27 -13.58
N ILE A 19 90.03 4.37 -14.32
CA ILE A 19 89.00 5.42 -14.43
C ILE A 19 87.72 4.86 -15.08
N ILE A 20 87.85 4.06 -16.15
CA ILE A 20 86.70 3.44 -16.83
C ILE A 20 85.98 2.44 -15.91
N ILE A 21 86.72 1.58 -15.20
CA ILE A 21 86.14 0.65 -14.24
C ILE A 21 85.41 1.40 -13.11
N THR A 22 86.00 2.49 -12.62
CA THR A 22 85.38 3.31 -11.58
C THR A 22 84.09 3.96 -12.07
N LEU A 23 84.08 4.49 -13.30
CA LEU A 23 82.88 5.07 -13.92
C LEU A 23 81.77 4.04 -14.13
N LEU A 24 82.11 2.80 -14.53
CA LEU A 24 81.15 1.71 -14.66
C LEU A 24 80.55 1.30 -13.32
N ILE A 25 81.35 1.22 -12.25
CA ILE A 25 80.87 0.91 -10.90
C ILE A 25 79.95 2.03 -10.38
N VAL A 26 80.35 3.29 -10.56
CA VAL A 26 79.53 4.44 -10.12
C VAL A 26 78.22 4.52 -10.93
N GLY A 27 78.28 4.31 -12.25
CA GLY A 27 77.09 4.28 -13.11
C GLY A 27 76.14 3.14 -12.76
N GLY A 28 76.67 1.94 -12.49
CA GLY A 28 75.90 0.79 -12.04
C GLY A 28 75.22 1.04 -10.68
N TYR A 29 75.94 1.65 -9.74
CA TYR A 29 75.39 2.00 -8.43
C TYR A 29 74.27 3.05 -8.52
N PHE A 30 74.46 4.09 -9.34
CA PHE A 30 73.42 5.10 -9.59
C PHE A 30 72.18 4.49 -10.25
N SER A 31 72.38 3.58 -11.20
CA SER A 31 71.29 2.88 -11.88
C SER A 31 70.52 1.97 -10.91
N TYR A 32 71.22 1.23 -10.05
CA TYR A 32 70.60 0.41 -9.01
C TYR A 32 69.84 1.26 -8.00
N ALA A 33 70.42 2.37 -7.52
CA ALA A 33 69.74 3.30 -6.61
C ALA A 33 68.46 3.87 -7.24
N MET A 34 68.52 4.31 -8.51
CA MET A 34 67.35 4.80 -9.25
C MET A 34 66.28 3.71 -9.46
N PHE A 35 66.68 2.47 -9.78
CA PHE A 35 65.76 1.35 -9.91
C PHE A 35 65.06 1.03 -8.58
N THR A 36 65.80 1.04 -7.47
CA THR A 36 65.26 0.79 -6.13
C THR A 36 64.28 1.88 -5.73
N VAL A 37 64.61 3.16 -5.97
CA VAL A 37 63.70 4.29 -5.71
C VAL A 37 62.44 4.21 -6.57
N SER A 38 62.54 3.78 -7.83
CA SER A 38 61.37 3.62 -8.72
C SER A 38 60.46 2.46 -8.28
N LYS A 39 61.05 1.33 -7.86
CA LYS A 39 60.33 0.16 -7.34
C LYS A 39 59.69 0.45 -5.97
N GLU A 40 60.36 1.20 -5.11
CA GLU A 40 59.81 1.70 -3.84
C GLU A 40 58.67 2.70 -4.09
N LYS A 41 58.81 3.59 -5.09
CA LYS A 41 57.74 4.53 -5.50
C LYS A 41 56.50 3.81 -6.03
N SER A 42 56.64 2.69 -6.75
CA SER A 42 55.48 1.92 -7.23
C SER A 42 54.76 1.17 -6.11
N ASN A 43 55.48 0.84 -5.03
CA ASN A 43 54.92 0.20 -3.83
C ASN A 43 54.56 1.20 -2.72
N ALA A 44 54.75 2.50 -2.94
CA ALA A 44 54.35 3.53 -1.99
C ALA A 44 52.83 3.66 -1.96
N ILE A 45 52.23 3.33 -0.81
CA ILE A 45 50.81 3.56 -0.54
C ILE A 45 50.57 5.07 -0.60
N ARG A 46 49.85 5.55 -1.63
CA ARG A 46 49.34 6.92 -1.67
C ARG A 46 48.25 7.05 -0.59
N ILE A 47 48.63 7.43 0.63
CA ILE A 47 47.69 7.88 1.64
C ILE A 47 47.20 9.26 1.21
N VAL A 48 46.04 9.31 0.57
CA VAL A 48 45.30 10.57 0.40
C VAL A 48 44.72 10.89 1.77
N THR A 49 45.38 11.77 2.52
CA THR A 49 44.85 12.36 3.76
C THR A 49 43.77 13.38 3.41
N GLY A 50 42.58 12.89 3.06
CA GLY A 50 41.34 13.66 3.12
C GLY A 50 40.59 13.23 4.37
N ASN A 51 40.08 14.18 5.16
CA ASN A 51 39.13 13.84 6.22
C ASN A 51 37.85 13.31 5.56
N LEU A 52 37.39 12.13 5.96
CA LEU A 52 36.07 11.66 5.57
C LEU A 52 35.01 12.52 6.25
N THR A 53 34.00 12.94 5.50
CA THR A 53 32.88 13.73 6.01
C THR A 53 31.56 13.00 5.79
N TYR A 54 30.49 13.51 6.39
CA TYR A 54 29.12 13.04 6.18
C TYR A 54 28.21 14.25 5.95
N LYS A 55 27.05 14.00 5.36
CA LYS A 55 25.93 14.95 5.35
C LYS A 55 24.73 14.28 5.98
N LEU A 56 24.11 14.93 6.96
CA LEU A 56 22.92 14.46 7.65
C LEU A 56 21.82 15.51 7.51
N THR A 57 20.65 15.08 7.05
CA THR A 57 19.45 15.93 6.96
C THR A 57 18.28 15.28 7.68
N VAL A 58 17.46 16.09 8.35
CA VAL A 58 16.20 15.69 8.98
C VAL A 58 15.08 16.45 8.27
N ASP A 59 14.10 15.73 7.73
CA ASP A 59 12.99 16.28 6.93
C ASP A 59 13.48 17.20 5.78
N GLY A 60 14.63 16.87 5.19
CA GLY A 60 15.25 17.61 4.07
C GLY A 60 16.20 18.75 4.46
N GLU A 61 16.22 19.15 5.73
CA GLU A 61 17.05 20.26 6.24
C GLU A 61 18.28 19.72 6.99
N GLU A 62 19.44 20.40 6.89
CA GLU A 62 20.63 20.00 7.65
C GLU A 62 20.40 20.17 9.15
N SER A 63 20.32 19.04 9.85
CA SER A 63 20.07 18.98 11.29
C SER A 63 20.63 17.69 11.85
N ASN A 64 20.99 17.74 13.13
CA ASN A 64 21.38 16.59 13.93
C ASN A 64 20.48 16.41 15.16
N THR A 65 19.28 16.99 15.15
CA THR A 65 18.33 16.84 16.25
C THR A 65 16.94 16.48 15.75
N LEU A 66 16.25 15.67 16.54
CA LEU A 66 14.82 15.39 16.41
C LEU A 66 14.10 16.10 17.55
N THR A 67 13.22 17.05 17.25
CA THR A 67 12.48 17.80 18.27
C THR A 67 10.99 17.54 18.12
N VAL A 68 10.36 17.10 19.20
CA VAL A 68 8.93 16.77 19.27
C VAL A 68 8.29 17.57 20.40
N GLY A 69 7.11 18.14 20.16
CA GLY A 69 6.32 18.85 21.15
C GLY A 69 5.83 17.96 22.28
N SER A 70 5.22 18.57 23.30
CA SER A 70 4.60 17.81 24.40
C SER A 70 3.38 17.03 23.92
N LYS A 71 3.21 15.79 24.37
CA LYS A 71 2.08 14.92 23.98
C LYS A 71 1.94 14.77 22.46
N GLU A 72 3.06 14.67 21.77
CA GLU A 72 3.11 14.57 20.32
C GLU A 72 3.89 13.32 19.93
N THR A 73 3.42 12.65 18.88
CA THR A 73 4.16 11.60 18.18
C THR A 73 4.47 12.11 16.79
N LYS A 74 5.75 12.07 16.38
CA LYS A 74 6.21 12.53 15.07
C LYS A 74 7.19 11.54 14.46
N THR A 75 7.08 11.33 13.16
CA THR A 75 8.06 10.58 12.37
C THR A 75 8.93 11.55 11.57
N PHE A 76 10.23 11.30 11.54
CA PHE A 76 11.23 12.11 10.86
C PHE A 76 11.90 11.31 9.75
N THR A 77 12.09 11.94 8.59
CA THR A 77 12.92 11.37 7.51
C THR A 77 14.36 11.83 7.70
N VAL A 78 15.25 10.89 8.06
CA VAL A 78 16.68 11.18 8.27
C VAL A 78 17.50 10.61 7.12
N THR A 79 18.13 11.47 6.34
CA THR A 79 18.99 11.05 5.22
C THR A 79 20.45 11.25 5.57
N LEU A 80 21.20 10.15 5.59
CA LEU A 80 22.65 10.12 5.75
C LEU A 80 23.30 9.90 4.40
N SER A 81 24.11 10.86 3.95
CA SER A 81 24.78 10.81 2.65
C SER A 81 26.30 10.80 2.78
N ASN A 82 26.95 10.11 1.84
CA ASN A 82 28.39 10.10 1.65
C ASN A 82 28.80 11.15 0.60
N PRO A 83 29.24 12.35 1.00
CA PRO A 83 29.75 13.35 0.06
C PRO A 83 31.17 13.07 -0.43
N ASN A 84 31.82 12.00 0.04
CA ASN A 84 33.19 11.70 -0.32
C ASN A 84 33.26 11.05 -1.71
N ASN A 85 34.35 11.27 -2.43
CA ASN A 85 34.59 10.69 -3.77
C ASN A 85 34.99 9.20 -3.74
N ARG A 86 34.74 8.51 -2.62
CA ARG A 86 35.06 7.10 -2.39
C ARG A 86 33.99 6.46 -1.52
N ILE A 87 33.91 5.13 -1.56
CA ILE A 87 33.13 4.35 -0.60
C ILE A 87 33.67 4.63 0.80
N ALA A 88 32.76 4.82 1.74
CA ALA A 88 33.07 5.01 3.16
C ALA A 88 32.02 4.29 4.00
N ARG A 89 32.41 3.89 5.22
CA ARG A 89 31.53 3.24 6.18
C ARG A 89 30.98 4.26 7.17
N PHE A 90 29.69 4.15 7.49
CA PHE A 90 29.00 5.07 8.39
C PHE A 90 28.19 4.34 9.47
N ASN A 91 28.28 4.84 10.70
CA ASN A 91 27.43 4.48 11.83
C ASN A 91 26.46 5.62 12.11
N PHE A 92 25.18 5.32 12.27
CA PHE A 92 24.13 6.27 12.66
C PHE A 92 23.51 5.85 14.00
N TYR A 93 23.39 6.78 14.94
CA TYR A 93 22.96 6.51 16.32
C TYR A 93 22.37 7.77 16.97
N TYR A 94 21.71 7.62 18.12
CA TYR A 94 21.40 8.75 19.01
C TYR A 94 22.39 8.83 20.17
N VAL A 95 22.53 10.03 20.73
CA VAL A 95 23.51 10.35 21.76
C VAL A 95 22.84 10.49 23.12
N GLY A 96 23.38 9.81 24.13
CA GLY A 96 22.88 9.82 25.50
C GLY A 96 21.63 8.96 25.69
N SER A 97 20.84 9.25 26.73
CA SER A 97 19.60 8.53 27.02
C SER A 97 18.39 9.27 26.47
N LEU A 98 17.36 8.52 26.05
CA LEU A 98 16.05 9.10 25.75
C LEU A 98 15.45 9.77 27.01
N PRO A 99 14.79 10.93 26.89
CA PRO A 99 14.11 11.56 28.03
C PRO A 99 13.00 10.67 28.61
N THR A 100 12.63 10.90 29.88
CA THR A 100 11.50 10.20 30.51
C THR A 100 10.22 10.40 29.70
N ASP A 101 9.43 9.34 29.54
CA ASP A 101 8.19 9.31 28.75
C ASP A 101 8.39 9.60 27.25
N VAL A 102 9.62 9.49 26.75
CA VAL A 102 9.96 9.58 25.33
C VAL A 102 10.47 8.23 24.83
N THR A 103 9.88 7.76 23.74
CA THR A 103 10.35 6.58 23.00
C THR A 103 10.77 7.00 21.61
N ALA A 104 11.82 6.37 21.08
CA ALA A 104 12.31 6.64 19.74
C ALA A 104 12.91 5.39 19.11
N GLY A 105 12.67 5.21 17.83
CA GLY A 105 13.10 4.01 17.10
C GLY A 105 12.89 4.17 15.60
N TYR A 106 13.44 3.23 14.83
CA TYR A 106 13.24 3.23 13.38
C TYR A 106 11.94 2.51 13.03
N VAL A 107 11.37 2.89 11.89
CA VAL A 107 10.22 2.22 11.26
C VAL A 107 10.67 1.65 9.93
N THR A 108 10.20 0.46 9.57
CA THR A 108 10.47 -0.20 8.29
C THR A 108 9.39 0.14 7.24
N GLY A 109 9.76 0.16 5.96
CA GLY A 109 8.85 0.49 4.85
C GLY A 109 9.58 0.48 3.49
N ASP A 110 8.81 0.52 2.40
CA ASP A 110 9.35 0.53 1.03
C ASP A 110 10.18 1.80 0.76
N GLY A 111 11.36 1.63 0.16
CA GLY A 111 12.28 2.73 -0.14
C GLY A 111 13.13 3.20 1.05
N LEU A 112 12.97 2.62 2.24
CA LEU A 112 13.90 2.80 3.35
C LEU A 112 15.09 1.85 3.20
N ASN A 113 16.29 2.39 3.42
CA ASN A 113 17.52 1.61 3.28
C ASN A 113 17.90 0.98 4.64
N THR A 114 18.84 0.04 4.60
CA THR A 114 19.39 -0.76 5.72
C THR A 114 19.24 -0.13 7.11
N PRO A 115 18.71 -0.85 8.12
CA PRO A 115 18.56 -0.32 9.47
C PRO A 115 19.91 0.05 10.10
N PRO A 116 19.92 0.90 11.15
CA PRO A 116 21.15 1.26 11.84
C PRO A 116 21.84 0.00 12.40
N VAL A 117 23.08 -0.25 11.98
CA VAL A 117 23.90 -1.38 12.46
C VAL A 117 25.13 -0.87 13.20
N SER A 118 25.54 -1.56 14.26
CA SER A 118 26.64 -1.11 15.15
C SER A 118 28.01 -1.09 14.48
N ILE A 119 28.21 -1.90 13.44
CA ILE A 119 29.46 -1.98 12.66
C ILE A 119 29.51 -0.97 11.52
N GLY A 120 28.38 -0.34 11.19
CA GLY A 120 28.22 0.63 10.12
C GLY A 120 27.94 0.01 8.75
N ILE A 121 27.33 0.81 7.88
CA ILE A 121 27.02 0.45 6.49
C ILE A 121 27.97 1.14 5.51
N ASN A 122 28.28 0.48 4.42
CA ASN A 122 29.03 1.09 3.32
C ASN A 122 28.08 1.89 2.43
N LEU A 123 28.39 3.16 2.23
CA LEU A 123 27.72 4.01 1.25
C LEU A 123 28.66 4.26 0.09
N GLU A 124 28.12 4.16 -1.13
CA GLU A 124 28.85 4.42 -2.36
C GLU A 124 29.39 5.85 -2.39
N LYS A 125 30.36 6.09 -3.28
CA LYS A 125 30.90 7.44 -3.49
C LYS A 125 29.81 8.42 -3.91
N ALA A 126 30.03 9.71 -3.66
CA ALA A 126 29.14 10.79 -4.06
C ALA A 126 28.67 10.67 -5.52
N ASP A 127 27.42 11.08 -5.74
CA ASP A 127 26.74 11.13 -7.05
C ASP A 127 26.54 9.78 -7.73
N VAL A 128 26.54 8.68 -6.97
CA VAL A 128 26.22 7.32 -7.42
C VAL A 128 25.03 6.76 -6.64
N SER A 129 24.25 5.87 -7.27
CA SER A 129 23.22 5.10 -6.57
C SER A 129 23.83 4.34 -5.38
N GLY A 130 23.19 4.40 -4.22
CA GLY A 130 23.72 3.84 -2.96
C GLY A 130 24.65 4.78 -2.17
N SER A 131 24.80 6.04 -2.59
CA SER A 131 25.60 7.04 -1.85
C SER A 131 24.90 7.59 -0.60
N SER A 132 23.65 7.21 -0.35
CA SER A 132 22.87 7.61 0.81
C SER A 132 22.05 6.48 1.41
N ASN A 133 21.75 6.61 2.71
CA ASN A 133 20.80 5.79 3.45
C ASN A 133 19.73 6.70 4.02
N THR A 134 18.48 6.32 3.85
CA THR A 134 17.34 7.02 4.46
C THR A 134 16.77 6.18 5.58
N TYR A 135 16.65 6.77 6.76
CA TYR A 135 16.03 6.20 7.95
C TYR A 135 14.73 6.93 8.25
N SER A 136 13.67 6.19 8.61
CA SER A 136 12.45 6.77 9.16
C SER A 136 12.48 6.59 10.67
N ILE A 137 12.65 7.68 11.42
CA ILE A 137 12.77 7.64 12.89
C ILE A 137 11.49 8.20 13.51
N ARG A 138 10.76 7.36 14.23
CA ARG A 138 9.57 7.75 14.98
C ARG A 138 9.95 8.10 16.40
N VAL A 139 9.40 9.20 16.90
CA VAL A 139 9.59 9.66 18.28
C VAL A 139 8.21 9.95 18.87
N SER A 140 7.87 9.28 19.97
CA SER A 140 6.65 9.52 20.74
C SER A 140 7.02 10.15 22.08
N ASN A 141 6.50 11.36 22.32
CA ASN A 141 6.73 12.11 23.54
C ASN A 141 5.42 12.25 24.34
N LYS A 142 5.26 11.43 25.37
CA LYS A 142 4.10 11.45 26.27
C LYS A 142 4.25 12.45 27.42
N SER A 143 5.40 13.12 27.53
CA SER A 143 5.65 14.10 28.58
C SER A 143 4.89 15.42 28.36
N SER A 144 4.81 16.24 29.40
CA SER A 144 4.17 17.56 29.37
C SER A 144 5.06 18.68 28.80
N SER A 145 6.24 18.35 28.28
CA SER A 145 7.21 19.31 27.70
C SER A 145 7.73 18.82 26.36
N SER A 146 8.30 19.72 25.55
CA SER A 146 8.99 19.29 24.33
C SER A 146 10.21 18.43 24.65
N ALA A 147 10.51 17.48 23.77
CA ALA A 147 11.66 16.60 23.85
C ALA A 147 12.57 16.81 22.63
N THR A 148 13.89 16.75 22.86
CA THR A 148 14.89 16.81 21.79
C THR A 148 15.84 15.63 21.93
N ILE A 149 16.04 14.89 20.83
CA ILE A 149 17.00 13.79 20.72
C ILE A 149 18.14 14.26 19.81
N THR A 150 19.39 14.08 20.25
CA THR A 150 20.57 14.40 19.45
C THR A 150 21.04 13.18 18.68
N LEU A 151 21.27 13.35 17.38
CA LEU A 151 21.76 12.35 16.44
C LEU A 151 23.28 12.44 16.31
N GLY A 152 23.92 11.29 16.14
CA GLY A 152 25.35 11.15 15.91
C GLY A 152 25.65 10.31 14.67
N VAL A 153 26.76 10.66 14.01
CA VAL A 153 27.30 9.92 12.87
C VAL A 153 28.79 9.70 13.09
N SER A 154 29.24 8.46 12.89
CA SER A 154 30.67 8.13 12.83
C SER A 154 31.00 7.67 11.41
N VAL A 155 32.13 8.13 10.87
CA VAL A 155 32.58 7.79 9.51
C VAL A 155 33.97 7.18 9.54
N GLY A 156 34.19 6.15 8.73
CA GLY A 156 35.48 5.50 8.57
C GLY A 156 35.63 4.86 7.20
N LEU A 157 36.75 4.15 7.04
CA LEU A 157 37.09 3.50 5.78
C LEU A 157 36.25 2.23 5.61
N ASP A 158 35.90 1.93 4.36
CA ASP A 158 34.96 0.87 3.93
C ASP A 158 35.38 -0.56 4.31
N TYR A 159 36.67 -0.74 4.63
CA TYR A 159 37.30 -2.02 4.96
C TYR A 159 37.51 -2.27 6.45
N ASN A 160 37.09 -1.35 7.33
CA ASN A 160 37.13 -1.55 8.79
C ASN A 160 35.72 -1.38 9.36
N ASP A 161 35.33 -2.28 10.26
CA ASP A 161 34.12 -2.09 11.06
C ASP A 161 34.27 -0.88 11.98
N LEU A 162 33.19 -0.13 12.15
CA LEU A 162 33.11 0.94 13.11
C LEU A 162 32.70 0.40 14.49
N THR A 163 33.00 1.18 15.51
CA THR A 163 32.46 0.98 16.87
C THR A 163 31.60 2.18 17.22
N LEU A 164 30.47 1.94 17.86
CA LEU A 164 29.67 3.03 18.44
C LEU A 164 30.48 3.76 19.51
N PRO A 165 30.34 5.09 19.63
CA PRO A 165 30.87 5.83 20.77
C PRO A 165 30.26 5.32 22.09
N GLU A 166 30.94 5.56 23.20
CA GLU A 166 30.51 5.10 24.53
C GLU A 166 29.10 5.60 24.94
N ASN A 167 28.70 6.77 24.45
CA ASN A 167 27.37 7.36 24.66
C ASN A 167 26.45 7.25 23.44
N GLY A 168 26.81 6.45 22.43
CA GLY A 168 26.03 6.26 21.22
C GLY A 168 25.18 4.99 21.30
N HIS A 169 23.90 5.11 20.96
CA HIS A 169 22.93 4.02 21.00
C HIS A 169 22.21 3.87 19.66
N LEU A 170 22.02 2.63 19.20
CA LEU A 170 21.22 2.38 18.01
C LEU A 170 19.75 2.60 18.30
N PHE A 171 19.02 3.05 17.28
CA PHE A 171 17.57 2.98 17.29
C PHE A 171 17.14 1.52 17.15
N GLU A 172 16.22 1.10 18.01
CA GLU A 172 15.51 -0.18 17.85
C GLU A 172 14.27 0.02 16.97
N GLU A 173 13.72 -1.06 16.44
CA GLU A 173 12.48 -1.01 15.67
C GLU A 173 11.30 -0.67 16.59
N ILE A 174 10.50 0.33 16.23
CA ILE A 174 9.23 0.56 16.92
C ILE A 174 8.15 -0.26 16.22
N VAL A 175 7.65 -1.27 16.93
CA VAL A 175 6.42 -1.97 16.60
C VAL A 175 5.32 -1.47 17.53
N MET A 176 4.28 -0.85 16.99
CA MET A 176 3.15 -0.40 17.80
C MET A 176 2.29 -1.62 18.17
N THR A 177 2.32 -2.02 19.44
CA THR A 177 1.54 -3.16 19.93
C THR A 177 0.64 -2.74 21.09
N GLY A 178 -0.60 -3.22 21.10
CA GLY A 178 -1.60 -2.76 22.07
C GLY A 178 -3.02 -2.80 21.51
N LYS A 179 -4.00 -2.33 22.29
CA LYS A 179 -5.39 -2.23 21.82
C LYS A 179 -5.50 -1.29 20.63
N VAL A 180 -6.36 -1.64 19.68
CA VAL A 180 -6.62 -0.77 18.52
C VAL A 180 -7.11 0.60 18.99
N SER A 181 -8.04 0.65 19.96
CA SER A 181 -8.61 1.88 20.52
C SER A 181 -7.58 2.89 20.99
N ASP A 182 -6.49 2.41 21.59
CA ASP A 182 -5.48 3.26 22.21
C ASP A 182 -4.51 3.75 21.14
N ILE A 183 -4.00 2.83 20.30
CA ILE A 183 -2.97 3.13 19.32
C ILE A 183 -3.46 4.07 18.23
N VAL A 184 -4.68 3.87 17.70
CA VAL A 184 -5.18 4.72 16.60
C VAL A 184 -5.41 6.17 17.02
N ILE A 185 -5.51 6.44 18.32
CA ILE A 185 -5.63 7.79 18.90
C ILE A 185 -4.25 8.32 19.33
N ASP A 186 -3.47 7.52 20.07
CA ASP A 186 -2.13 7.89 20.55
C ASP A 186 -1.14 8.21 19.42
N ASN A 187 -1.37 7.64 18.23
CA ASN A 187 -0.48 7.80 17.10
C ASN A 187 -0.76 9.03 16.23
N LEU A 188 -1.79 9.81 16.56
CA LEU A 188 -2.18 11.00 15.82
C LEU A 188 -1.39 12.24 16.26
N SER A 189 -1.27 13.22 15.37
CA SER A 189 -0.75 14.54 15.72
C SER A 189 -1.71 15.30 16.63
N SER A 190 -1.15 16.20 17.46
CA SER A 190 -1.97 17.06 18.32
C SER A 190 -2.99 17.86 17.52
N GLY A 191 -4.27 17.77 17.89
CA GLY A 191 -5.38 18.46 17.20
C GLY A 191 -6.05 17.65 16.09
N SER A 192 -5.63 16.40 15.85
CA SER A 192 -6.21 15.49 14.85
C SER A 192 -7.35 14.63 15.39
N THR A 193 -8.09 15.13 16.38
CA THR A 193 -9.25 14.44 16.97
C THR A 193 -10.38 15.41 17.29
N TYR A 194 -11.62 14.95 17.16
CA TYR A 194 -12.83 15.62 17.63
C TYR A 194 -13.61 14.67 18.55
N ASP A 195 -13.77 15.05 19.82
CA ASP A 195 -14.53 14.27 20.80
C ASP A 195 -15.88 14.95 21.06
N ASP A 196 -16.96 14.21 20.84
CA ASP A 196 -18.32 14.70 21.04
C ASP A 196 -18.92 14.23 22.38
N GLY A 197 -18.12 13.58 23.21
CA GLY A 197 -18.47 13.01 24.52
C GLY A 197 -18.87 11.54 24.48
N ILE A 198 -19.21 10.98 23.31
CA ILE A 198 -19.53 9.55 23.15
C ILE A 198 -18.45 8.86 22.32
N ASP A 199 -18.04 9.46 21.22
CA ASP A 199 -16.98 8.94 20.37
C ASP A 199 -15.90 10.01 20.16
N THR A 200 -14.64 9.57 20.22
CA THR A 200 -13.50 10.35 19.75
C THR A 200 -13.27 10.04 18.27
N PHE A 201 -13.60 10.99 17.40
CA PHE A 201 -13.37 10.91 15.95
C PHE A 201 -11.92 11.26 15.60
N ILE A 202 -11.36 10.51 14.65
CA ILE A 202 -10.08 10.84 14.01
C ILE A 202 -10.36 11.91 12.96
N THR A 203 -9.54 12.95 12.92
CA THR A 203 -9.63 14.07 11.96
C THR A 203 -8.28 14.37 11.31
N GLY A 204 -8.24 15.36 10.41
CA GLY A 204 -7.03 15.76 9.68
C GLY A 204 -6.99 15.26 8.23
N GLU A 205 -5.99 15.73 7.49
CA GLU A 205 -5.88 15.44 6.05
C GLU A 205 -5.25 14.07 5.77
N ASP A 206 -4.21 13.69 6.52
CA ASP A 206 -3.49 12.42 6.32
C ASP A 206 -3.04 11.77 7.65
N PRO A 207 -4.00 11.31 8.49
CA PRO A 207 -3.67 10.58 9.71
C PRO A 207 -3.18 9.16 9.39
N ASN A 208 -2.24 8.67 10.21
CA ASN A 208 -1.74 7.30 10.19
C ASN A 208 -2.73 6.34 10.88
N ASN A 209 -3.87 6.13 10.23
CA ASN A 209 -5.00 5.36 10.74
C ASN A 209 -5.43 4.20 9.81
N TYR A 210 -4.51 3.72 8.98
CA TYR A 210 -4.75 2.58 8.10
C TYR A 210 -4.62 1.25 8.86
N ILE A 211 -5.56 0.35 8.64
CA ILE A 211 -5.58 -1.00 9.21
C ILE A 211 -5.75 -2.02 8.08
N TRP A 212 -4.90 -3.03 8.03
CA TRP A 212 -5.09 -4.17 7.14
C TRP A 212 -5.83 -5.27 7.89
N TYR A 213 -7.03 -5.58 7.43
CA TYR A 213 -7.86 -6.63 8.02
C TYR A 213 -8.59 -7.41 6.93
N SER A 214 -8.43 -8.74 6.95
CA SER A 214 -9.13 -9.68 6.09
C SER A 214 -8.98 -9.35 4.60
N GLY A 215 -7.74 -9.10 4.17
CA GLY A 215 -7.40 -8.80 2.78
C GLY A 215 -7.82 -7.42 2.27
N LYS A 216 -8.28 -6.53 3.16
CA LYS A 216 -8.78 -5.21 2.80
C LYS A 216 -8.08 -4.14 3.61
N LEU A 217 -7.88 -3.00 2.98
CA LEU A 217 -7.38 -1.80 3.63
C LEU A 217 -8.54 -0.99 4.19
N TRP A 218 -8.47 -0.67 5.48
CA TRP A 218 -9.46 0.06 6.25
C TRP A 218 -8.87 1.36 6.80
N ARG A 219 -9.75 2.31 7.13
CA ARG A 219 -9.44 3.52 7.89
C ARG A 219 -10.18 3.47 9.21
N ALA A 220 -9.47 3.72 10.31
CA ALA A 220 -10.14 3.97 11.59
C ALA A 220 -10.81 5.35 11.56
N VAL A 221 -12.07 5.39 12.00
CA VAL A 221 -12.95 6.56 11.94
C VAL A 221 -13.10 7.20 13.31
N SER A 222 -13.43 6.38 14.31
CA SER A 222 -13.62 6.83 15.67
C SER A 222 -13.40 5.70 16.67
N VAL A 223 -13.19 6.08 17.93
CA VAL A 223 -13.17 5.19 19.08
C VAL A 223 -14.32 5.57 20.00
N ASN A 224 -15.12 4.60 20.42
CA ASN A 224 -16.17 4.84 21.40
C ASN A 224 -15.56 4.94 22.80
N ASN A 225 -15.84 6.03 23.51
CA ASN A 225 -15.19 6.39 24.76
C ASN A 225 -15.53 5.40 25.91
N ASP A 226 -16.73 4.82 25.89
CA ASP A 226 -17.20 3.91 26.95
C ASP A 226 -16.85 2.45 26.68
N THR A 227 -17.08 1.99 25.45
CA THR A 227 -16.92 0.58 25.08
C THR A 227 -15.54 0.23 24.55
N GLU A 228 -14.70 1.25 24.26
CA GLU A 228 -13.38 1.12 23.64
C GLU A 228 -13.43 0.38 22.29
N THR A 229 -14.58 0.40 21.60
CA THR A 229 -14.72 -0.16 20.26
C THR A 229 -14.20 0.82 19.22
N THR A 230 -13.60 0.32 18.13
CA THR A 230 -13.05 1.17 17.06
C THR A 230 -13.87 1.00 15.78
N LYS A 231 -14.46 2.09 15.28
CA LYS A 231 -15.19 2.09 14.02
C LYS A 231 -14.21 2.19 12.85
N LEU A 232 -14.34 1.29 11.88
CA LEU A 232 -13.57 1.28 10.64
C LEU A 232 -14.48 1.47 9.42
N VAL A 233 -13.90 1.98 8.34
CA VAL A 233 -14.50 2.00 6.99
C VAL A 233 -13.47 1.54 5.97
N THR A 234 -13.87 0.83 4.91
CA THR A 234 -12.91 0.45 3.86
C THR A 234 -12.33 1.70 3.18
N GLN A 235 -11.05 1.69 2.84
CA GLN A 235 -10.40 2.80 2.13
C GLN A 235 -11.06 3.03 0.76
N TRP A 236 -11.41 1.95 0.07
CA TRP A 236 -11.94 1.96 -1.28
C TRP A 236 -13.36 1.43 -1.37
N ASN A 237 -14.01 1.71 -2.49
CA ASN A 237 -15.31 1.14 -2.83
C ASN A 237 -15.10 -0.34 -3.16
N ILE A 238 -15.61 -1.24 -2.34
CA ILE A 238 -15.42 -2.70 -2.53
C ILE A 238 -16.22 -3.19 -3.74
N SER A 239 -17.37 -2.59 -3.98
CA SER A 239 -18.30 -2.91 -5.06
C SER A 239 -19.16 -1.70 -5.43
N ALA A 240 -20.06 -1.88 -6.38
CA ALA A 240 -21.13 -0.93 -6.69
C ALA A 240 -22.45 -1.69 -6.90
N ILE A 241 -23.52 -1.26 -6.21
CA ILE A 241 -24.86 -1.86 -6.30
C ILE A 241 -25.94 -0.80 -6.21
N ASN A 242 -27.13 -1.11 -6.75
CA ASN A 242 -28.32 -0.33 -6.44
C ASN A 242 -28.58 -0.38 -4.93
N TYR A 243 -28.93 0.74 -4.30
CA TYR A 243 -29.16 0.76 -2.86
C TYR A 243 -30.41 -0.05 -2.46
N SER A 244 -31.51 0.12 -3.21
CA SER A 244 -32.78 -0.59 -2.98
C SER A 244 -33.70 -0.57 -4.21
N ASN A 245 -34.94 -1.05 -4.06
CA ASN A 245 -36.05 -0.90 -5.01
C ASN A 245 -36.71 0.50 -5.00
N GLY A 246 -36.10 1.49 -4.35
CA GLY A 246 -36.62 2.86 -4.20
C GLY A 246 -36.90 3.26 -2.76
N SER A 247 -36.87 2.31 -1.81
CA SER A 247 -36.86 2.60 -0.37
C SER A 247 -35.58 3.32 0.05
N THR A 248 -35.66 4.33 0.90
CA THR A 248 -34.48 4.98 1.50
C THR A 248 -34.03 4.34 2.80
N ALA A 249 -34.83 3.44 3.38
CA ALA A 249 -34.45 2.75 4.61
C ALA A 249 -33.19 1.90 4.38
N PHE A 250 -32.27 1.89 5.35
CA PHE A 250 -31.14 0.98 5.35
C PHE A 250 -31.61 -0.45 5.67
N ASP A 251 -32.48 -0.61 6.67
CA ASP A 251 -33.14 -1.87 7.01
C ASP A 251 -33.97 -2.41 5.83
N GLY A 252 -33.77 -3.68 5.50
CA GLY A 252 -34.36 -4.38 4.37
C GLY A 252 -33.87 -3.92 2.99
N SER A 253 -32.83 -3.10 2.92
CA SER A 253 -32.26 -2.64 1.64
C SER A 253 -31.37 -3.70 1.00
N TYR A 254 -31.11 -3.55 -0.31
CA TYR A 254 -30.09 -4.38 -0.96
C TYR A 254 -28.69 -4.09 -0.41
N MET A 255 -28.46 -2.88 0.11
CA MET A 255 -27.21 -2.48 0.73
C MET A 255 -26.93 -3.26 2.01
N GLU A 256 -27.89 -3.28 2.94
CA GLU A 256 -27.78 -4.04 4.18
C GLU A 256 -27.59 -5.53 3.89
N ASP A 257 -28.39 -6.09 2.98
CA ASP A 257 -28.31 -7.48 2.56
C ASP A 257 -26.94 -7.82 1.94
N TRP A 258 -26.39 -6.95 1.08
CA TRP A 258 -25.05 -7.15 0.50
C TRP A 258 -23.94 -7.13 1.57
N LEU A 259 -24.00 -6.17 2.49
CA LEU A 259 -23.01 -5.99 3.55
C LEU A 259 -23.00 -7.18 4.52
N ASN A 260 -24.16 -7.75 4.83
CA ASN A 260 -24.32 -8.79 5.84
C ASN A 260 -24.50 -10.20 5.24
N ASN A 261 -24.29 -10.35 3.92
CA ASN A 261 -24.35 -11.66 3.26
C ASN A 261 -23.18 -12.56 3.69
N THR A 262 -23.49 -13.75 4.20
CA THR A 262 -22.54 -14.76 4.67
C THR A 262 -22.28 -15.89 3.66
N SER A 263 -22.83 -15.80 2.44
CA SER A 263 -22.50 -16.74 1.36
C SER A 263 -21.01 -16.69 1.00
N VAL A 264 -20.54 -17.71 0.26
CA VAL A 264 -19.14 -17.83 -0.20
C VAL A 264 -18.62 -16.61 -0.97
N ASP A 265 -19.51 -15.83 -1.57
CA ASP A 265 -19.26 -14.59 -2.32
C ASP A 265 -19.86 -13.34 -1.64
N GLY A 266 -20.46 -13.48 -0.47
CA GLY A 266 -21.01 -12.38 0.33
C GLY A 266 -19.93 -11.63 1.10
N PHE A 267 -20.17 -10.35 1.40
CA PHE A 267 -19.15 -9.50 2.02
C PHE A 267 -18.76 -9.99 3.42
N LEU A 268 -19.73 -10.17 4.32
CA LEU A 268 -19.49 -10.62 5.70
C LEU A 268 -18.89 -12.03 5.73
N GLY A 269 -19.35 -12.93 4.85
CA GLY A 269 -18.80 -14.29 4.72
C GLY A 269 -17.33 -14.32 4.26
N ASN A 270 -16.87 -13.23 3.64
CA ASN A 270 -15.48 -13.04 3.20
C ASN A 270 -14.67 -12.13 4.15
N LEU A 271 -15.15 -11.93 5.38
CA LEU A 271 -14.36 -11.39 6.48
C LEU A 271 -13.84 -12.54 7.36
N ARG A 272 -12.53 -12.62 7.52
CA ARG A 272 -11.84 -13.64 8.32
C ARG A 272 -12.34 -13.61 9.75
N ASP A 273 -12.83 -14.76 10.23
CA ASP A 273 -13.20 -15.00 11.62
C ASP A 273 -13.93 -13.80 12.25
N TYR A 274 -14.85 -13.19 11.50
CA TYR A 274 -15.37 -11.86 11.82
C TYR A 274 -15.94 -11.78 13.24
N GLU A 275 -16.51 -12.87 13.75
CA GLU A 275 -17.03 -12.97 15.11
C GLU A 275 -15.96 -12.72 16.20
N ASN A 276 -14.68 -12.92 15.91
CA ASN A 276 -13.57 -12.65 16.82
C ASN A 276 -13.12 -11.18 16.78
N PHE A 277 -13.32 -10.49 15.65
CA PHE A 277 -12.80 -9.15 15.42
C PHE A 277 -13.88 -8.07 15.58
N ILE A 278 -15.09 -8.29 15.07
CA ILE A 278 -16.13 -7.26 14.94
C ILE A 278 -17.28 -7.47 15.91
N VAL A 279 -17.90 -6.37 16.33
CA VAL A 279 -19.13 -6.36 17.13
C VAL A 279 -20.31 -6.74 16.22
N THR A 280 -20.78 -7.98 16.32
CA THR A 280 -21.81 -8.56 15.44
C THR A 280 -23.21 -8.01 15.65
N ASN A 281 -23.46 -7.32 16.76
CA ASN A 281 -24.69 -6.61 17.07
C ASN A 281 -24.47 -5.09 17.13
N SER A 282 -23.64 -4.56 16.24
CA SER A 282 -23.41 -3.11 16.13
C SER A 282 -24.73 -2.37 15.84
N VAL A 283 -24.92 -1.22 16.48
CA VAL A 283 -26.10 -0.36 16.31
C VAL A 283 -25.74 0.77 15.34
N TRP A 284 -26.34 0.76 14.16
CA TRP A 284 -26.14 1.76 13.11
C TRP A 284 -27.27 2.79 13.14
N ASP A 285 -26.93 4.07 13.31
CA ASP A 285 -27.90 5.15 13.36
C ASP A 285 -28.25 5.63 11.95
N ALA A 286 -29.40 5.19 11.46
CA ALA A 286 -29.98 5.51 10.15
C ALA A 286 -31.07 6.59 10.23
N THR A 287 -31.05 7.39 11.30
CA THR A 287 -31.95 8.54 11.46
C THR A 287 -31.80 9.48 10.26
N MET A 288 -32.93 9.94 9.73
CA MET A 288 -32.95 10.90 8.63
C MET A 288 -32.26 12.20 9.06
N ASP A 289 -31.45 12.74 8.15
CA ASP A 289 -30.76 14.01 8.33
C ASP A 289 -31.17 15.00 7.23
N ASP A 290 -31.95 16.00 7.61
CA ASP A 290 -32.39 17.11 6.77
C ASP A 290 -31.49 18.35 6.88
N SER A 291 -30.42 18.29 7.67
CA SER A 291 -29.54 19.44 7.88
C SER A 291 -28.63 19.72 6.67
N GLU A 292 -28.11 20.95 6.62
CA GLU A 292 -27.10 21.35 5.65
C GLU A 292 -25.73 20.76 6.01
N LEU A 293 -24.89 20.53 4.98
CA LEU A 293 -23.52 20.07 5.16
C LEU A 293 -22.73 21.01 6.10
N GLY A 294 -22.03 20.43 7.08
CA GLY A 294 -21.25 21.17 8.08
C GLY A 294 -22.02 21.45 9.38
N SER A 295 -23.29 21.06 9.45
CA SER A 295 -24.06 21.07 10.70
C SER A 295 -23.76 19.82 11.54
N ILE A 296 -22.57 19.77 12.16
CA ILE A 296 -22.14 18.64 13.00
C ILE A 296 -23.12 18.47 14.18
N LYS A 297 -23.99 17.48 14.08
CA LYS A 297 -24.91 17.10 15.17
C LYS A 297 -25.10 15.60 15.15
N ARG A 298 -24.78 14.93 16.27
CA ARG A 298 -25.06 13.51 16.43
C ARG A 298 -26.57 13.25 16.23
N PRO A 299 -26.96 12.29 15.39
CA PRO A 299 -28.37 11.95 15.24
C PRO A 299 -28.95 11.42 16.56
N ASN A 300 -30.26 11.55 16.73
CA ASN A 300 -30.92 11.26 18.00
C ASN A 300 -31.26 9.77 18.21
N GLY A 301 -30.81 8.87 17.33
CA GLY A 301 -31.15 7.45 17.38
C GLY A 301 -32.62 7.13 17.12
N GLY A 302 -33.36 8.01 16.43
CA GLY A 302 -34.78 7.81 16.11
C GLY A 302 -35.01 6.57 15.22
N THR A 303 -34.06 6.23 14.36
CA THR A 303 -34.06 5.00 13.56
C THR A 303 -32.69 4.34 13.64
N THR A 304 -32.64 3.12 14.14
CA THR A 304 -31.40 2.34 14.24
C THR A 304 -31.57 0.94 13.64
N VAL A 305 -30.47 0.37 13.15
CA VAL A 305 -30.41 -0.98 12.57
C VAL A 305 -29.32 -1.76 13.29
N ILE A 306 -29.60 -3.00 13.70
CA ILE A 306 -28.63 -3.86 14.37
C ILE A 306 -28.07 -4.84 13.35
N ALA A 307 -26.79 -4.70 13.00
CA ALA A 307 -26.14 -5.56 12.02
C ALA A 307 -24.62 -5.60 12.24
N PRO A 308 -23.91 -6.69 11.88
CA PRO A 308 -22.45 -6.76 11.96
C PRO A 308 -21.75 -5.69 11.11
N VAL A 309 -22.28 -5.39 9.93
CA VAL A 309 -21.70 -4.45 8.96
C VAL A 309 -22.72 -3.41 8.56
N GLY A 310 -22.31 -2.14 8.54
CA GLY A 310 -23.11 -1.00 8.11
C GLY A 310 -22.38 -0.13 7.10
N LEU A 311 -22.79 1.12 7.03
CA LEU A 311 -22.11 2.23 6.34
C LEU A 311 -21.89 3.37 7.34
N LEU A 312 -21.01 4.31 7.03
CA LEU A 312 -20.99 5.56 7.79
C LEU A 312 -22.28 6.36 7.53
N ASN A 313 -22.75 7.07 8.55
CA ASN A 313 -23.74 8.12 8.37
C ASN A 313 -23.06 9.48 8.06
N THR A 314 -23.86 10.46 7.66
CA THR A 314 -23.37 11.78 7.23
C THR A 314 -22.67 12.52 8.39
N TYR A 315 -23.19 12.39 9.61
CA TYR A 315 -22.62 12.99 10.81
C TYR A 315 -21.20 12.46 11.10
N GLU A 316 -20.99 11.15 11.01
CA GLU A 316 -19.68 10.52 11.22
C GLU A 316 -18.65 10.97 10.18
N TYR A 317 -19.09 11.06 8.92
CA TYR A 317 -18.26 11.60 7.84
C TYR A 317 -17.87 13.06 8.10
N GLN A 318 -18.83 13.91 8.48
CA GLN A 318 -18.58 15.32 8.77
C GLN A 318 -17.74 15.54 10.03
N SER A 319 -17.92 14.71 11.06
CA SER A 319 -17.15 14.80 12.31
C SER A 319 -15.67 14.50 12.08
N SER A 320 -15.38 13.55 11.19
CA SER A 320 -14.00 13.24 10.75
C SER A 320 -13.38 14.33 9.85
N ASN A 321 -14.16 15.37 9.53
CA ASN A 321 -13.81 16.50 8.67
C ASN A 321 -13.87 17.84 9.42
N ASP A 322 -14.14 17.83 10.73
CA ASP A 322 -14.43 19.05 11.51
C ASP A 322 -15.44 19.98 10.80
N GLY A 323 -16.44 19.38 10.14
CA GLY A 323 -17.50 20.08 9.41
C GLY A 323 -17.08 20.70 8.07
N GLN A 324 -15.84 20.47 7.60
CA GLN A 324 -15.33 20.96 6.31
C GLN A 324 -15.50 19.92 5.19
N THR A 325 -14.79 20.09 4.08
CA THR A 325 -14.72 19.14 2.94
C THR A 325 -13.35 18.44 2.82
N ASN A 326 -12.38 18.78 3.67
CA ASN A 326 -11.02 18.22 3.71
C ASN A 326 -10.90 17.13 4.81
N SER A 327 -11.26 15.90 4.49
CA SER A 327 -11.00 14.77 5.39
C SER A 327 -10.29 13.66 4.64
N TYR A 328 -9.43 12.94 5.35
CA TYR A 328 -8.86 11.68 4.90
C TYR A 328 -9.91 10.64 4.46
N LEU A 329 -11.17 10.79 4.90
CA LEU A 329 -12.27 9.95 4.46
C LEU A 329 -12.73 10.23 3.04
N ASN A 330 -12.42 11.39 2.46
CA ASN A 330 -12.62 11.63 1.04
C ASN A 330 -11.59 10.81 0.24
N ASN A 331 -12.04 9.67 -0.29
CA ASN A 331 -11.21 8.78 -1.11
C ASN A 331 -11.24 9.14 -2.60
N GLY A 332 -11.79 10.29 -2.98
CA GLY A 332 -11.86 10.73 -4.37
C GLY A 332 -12.83 9.92 -5.24
N LEU A 333 -13.81 9.26 -4.62
CA LEU A 333 -14.84 8.44 -5.28
C LEU A 333 -16.23 8.81 -4.75
N TYR A 334 -17.25 8.45 -5.51
CA TYR A 334 -18.63 8.52 -5.08
C TYR A 334 -19.01 7.27 -4.28
N TRP A 335 -19.62 7.44 -3.10
CA TRP A 335 -20.06 6.31 -2.26
C TRP A 335 -21.28 6.64 -1.38
N TRP A 336 -22.03 5.60 -1.03
CA TRP A 336 -23.24 5.71 -0.22
C TRP A 336 -22.95 5.88 1.27
N THR A 337 -23.72 6.74 1.92
CA THR A 337 -23.93 6.66 3.37
C THR A 337 -25.22 5.87 3.64
N LEU A 338 -25.50 5.53 4.91
CA LEU A 338 -26.81 4.97 5.29
C LEU A 338 -27.87 6.03 5.64
N THR A 339 -27.54 7.32 5.51
CA THR A 339 -28.38 8.43 5.98
C THR A 339 -29.43 8.79 4.95
N GLN A 340 -30.69 8.86 5.39
CA GLN A 340 -31.79 9.32 4.55
C GLN A 340 -31.83 10.84 4.47
N SER A 341 -32.24 11.39 3.32
CA SER A 341 -32.52 12.81 3.12
C SER A 341 -34.03 13.05 2.92
N ILE A 342 -34.47 14.30 3.03
CA ILE A 342 -35.81 14.72 2.55
C ILE A 342 -35.96 14.32 1.07
N SER A 343 -37.18 13.95 0.65
CA SER A 343 -37.60 13.62 -0.74
C SER A 343 -37.21 12.23 -1.28
N SER A 344 -37.09 11.22 -0.40
CA SER A 344 -36.83 9.83 -0.81
C SER A 344 -35.49 9.62 -1.54
N ASN A 345 -34.49 10.40 -1.14
CA ASN A 345 -33.09 10.23 -1.56
C ASN A 345 -32.21 9.82 -0.38
N ILE A 346 -31.04 9.30 -0.70
CA ILE A 346 -30.02 8.86 0.26
C ILE A 346 -28.82 9.80 0.13
N ARG A 347 -28.23 10.14 1.27
CA ARG A 347 -27.00 10.94 1.32
C ARG A 347 -25.83 10.11 0.81
N SER A 348 -24.98 10.77 0.04
CA SER A 348 -23.80 10.19 -0.57
C SER A 348 -22.66 11.17 -0.47
N VAL A 349 -21.44 10.66 -0.46
CA VAL A 349 -20.25 11.50 -0.58
C VAL A 349 -19.81 11.48 -2.03
N GLY A 350 -19.68 12.66 -2.62
CA GLY A 350 -19.15 12.87 -3.97
C GLY A 350 -17.62 12.75 -4.00
N TYR A 351 -17.06 12.64 -5.20
CA TYR A 351 -15.61 12.47 -5.38
C TYR A 351 -14.79 13.73 -5.02
N TYR A 352 -15.41 14.90 -4.85
CA TYR A 352 -14.76 16.08 -4.26
C TYR A 352 -14.96 16.18 -2.74
N GLY A 353 -15.62 15.20 -2.13
CA GLY A 353 -15.88 15.15 -0.69
C GLY A 353 -17.15 15.88 -0.26
N ASP A 354 -17.90 16.48 -1.20
CA ASP A 354 -19.18 17.11 -0.93
C ASP A 354 -20.27 16.06 -0.63
N VAL A 355 -21.14 16.35 0.32
CA VAL A 355 -22.31 15.50 0.58
C VAL A 355 -23.42 15.88 -0.39
N SER A 356 -23.81 14.91 -1.20
CA SER A 356 -24.87 15.00 -2.20
C SER A 356 -26.05 14.09 -1.82
N VAL A 357 -27.12 14.14 -2.62
CA VAL A 357 -28.27 13.25 -2.49
C VAL A 357 -28.52 12.56 -3.81
N TYR A 358 -28.82 11.27 -3.76
CA TYR A 358 -29.14 10.48 -4.93
C TYR A 358 -30.29 9.53 -4.68
N SER A 359 -30.94 9.13 -5.77
CA SER A 359 -32.02 8.15 -5.74
C SER A 359 -31.51 6.77 -5.31
N ALA A 360 -32.22 6.13 -4.37
CA ALA A 360 -31.95 4.77 -3.90
C ALA A 360 -32.01 3.70 -5.00
N LEU A 361 -32.61 4.03 -6.15
CA LEU A 361 -32.68 3.15 -7.32
C LEU A 361 -31.35 3.04 -8.09
N ASN A 362 -30.40 3.95 -7.85
CA ASN A 362 -29.16 4.03 -8.61
C ASN A 362 -28.07 3.16 -8.00
N ALA A 363 -27.15 2.69 -8.85
CA ALA A 363 -25.99 1.92 -8.40
C ALA A 363 -24.81 2.82 -8.08
N GLY A 364 -24.35 2.77 -6.83
CA GLY A 364 -23.25 3.59 -6.33
C GLY A 364 -22.26 2.77 -5.51
N GLY A 365 -21.11 3.38 -5.23
CA GLY A 365 -20.02 2.73 -4.51
C GLY A 365 -20.37 2.31 -3.09
N VAL A 366 -19.93 1.10 -2.72
CA VAL A 366 -20.12 0.53 -1.38
C VAL A 366 -18.82 0.62 -0.59
N ARG A 367 -18.83 1.35 0.52
CA ARG A 367 -17.74 1.41 1.52
C ARG A 367 -18.22 0.84 2.85
N PRO A 368 -18.02 -0.47 3.08
CA PRO A 368 -18.46 -1.12 4.32
C PRO A 368 -17.83 -0.51 5.56
N SER A 369 -18.61 -0.46 6.64
CA SER A 369 -18.17 -0.04 7.96
C SER A 369 -18.40 -1.14 8.99
N ILE A 370 -17.47 -1.27 9.93
CA ILE A 370 -17.50 -2.24 11.03
C ILE A 370 -17.08 -1.58 12.34
N ASN A 371 -17.46 -2.16 13.48
CA ASN A 371 -16.88 -1.80 14.78
C ASN A 371 -16.02 -2.97 15.27
N LEU A 372 -14.72 -2.75 15.44
CA LEU A 372 -13.84 -3.70 16.10
C LEU A 372 -14.16 -3.79 17.59
N LYS A 373 -14.07 -5.00 18.14
CA LYS A 373 -14.17 -5.22 19.59
C LYS A 373 -12.98 -4.59 20.32
N SER A 374 -13.20 -4.19 21.58
CA SER A 374 -12.17 -3.54 22.41
C SER A 374 -10.99 -4.43 22.80
N ASN A 375 -11.12 -5.76 22.65
CA ASN A 375 -10.02 -6.70 22.90
C ASN A 375 -9.14 -6.95 21.65
N VAL A 376 -9.48 -6.38 20.49
CA VAL A 376 -8.64 -6.48 19.30
C VAL A 376 -7.38 -5.66 19.51
N THR A 377 -6.24 -6.25 19.14
CA THR A 377 -4.92 -5.64 19.34
C THR A 377 -4.17 -5.55 18.02
N ILE A 378 -3.38 -4.50 17.90
CA ILE A 378 -2.38 -4.32 16.85
C ILE A 378 -1.11 -5.05 17.30
N VAL A 379 -0.47 -5.73 16.36
CA VAL A 379 0.77 -6.48 16.57
C VAL A 379 1.90 -6.05 15.65
N ASP A 380 1.60 -5.26 14.63
CA ASP A 380 2.55 -4.81 13.62
C ASP A 380 2.00 -3.59 12.85
N GLY A 381 2.85 -2.94 12.08
CA GLY A 381 2.52 -1.76 11.29
C GLY A 381 2.54 -0.45 12.07
N ASP A 382 2.64 0.66 11.34
CA ASP A 382 2.69 2.01 11.91
C ASP A 382 1.47 2.86 11.56
N GLY A 383 0.52 2.27 10.84
CA GLY A 383 -0.74 2.88 10.47
C GLY A 383 -0.67 3.75 9.21
N THR A 384 0.46 3.79 8.50
CA THR A 384 0.57 4.41 7.18
C THR A 384 -0.09 3.56 6.09
N ILE A 385 -0.29 4.11 4.89
CA ILE A 385 -0.87 3.35 3.77
C ILE A 385 0.04 2.21 3.31
N ASP A 386 1.36 2.41 3.37
CA ASP A 386 2.36 1.44 2.93
C ASP A 386 2.66 0.39 4.01
N ASN A 387 2.50 0.76 5.29
CA ASN A 387 2.66 -0.13 6.44
C ASN A 387 1.45 -0.04 7.41
N PRO A 388 0.26 -0.49 6.97
CA PRO A 388 -0.96 -0.40 7.78
C PRO A 388 -0.87 -1.27 9.01
N TYR A 389 -1.58 -0.89 10.09
CA TYR A 389 -1.63 -1.70 11.29
C TYR A 389 -2.16 -3.11 11.00
N ARG A 390 -1.49 -4.12 11.56
CA ARG A 390 -1.89 -5.54 11.48
C ARG A 390 -2.49 -5.99 12.79
N LEU A 391 -3.58 -6.73 12.71
CA LEU A 391 -4.31 -7.21 13.88
C LEU A 391 -3.80 -8.58 14.34
N MET A 392 -3.77 -8.80 15.65
CA MET A 392 -3.46 -10.12 16.20
C MET A 392 -4.48 -11.15 15.70
N GLY A 393 -3.99 -12.25 15.13
CA GLY A 393 -4.83 -13.28 14.53
C GLY A 393 -5.20 -13.03 13.06
N ASP A 394 -4.84 -11.88 12.47
CA ASP A 394 -4.92 -11.61 11.02
C ASP A 394 -3.56 -11.28 10.38
N ASN A 395 -2.48 -11.29 11.17
CA ASN A 395 -1.11 -11.11 10.69
C ASN A 395 -0.43 -12.45 10.38
N ASP A 396 -0.90 -13.15 9.34
CA ASP A 396 -0.30 -14.43 8.94
C ASP A 396 1.14 -14.26 8.48
N THR A 397 2.01 -15.20 8.88
CA THR A 397 3.41 -15.27 8.44
C THR A 397 3.71 -16.66 7.90
N ASN A 398 4.79 -16.80 7.13
CA ASN A 398 5.27 -18.10 6.59
C ASN A 398 4.25 -18.81 5.68
N LEU A 399 3.67 -18.09 4.73
CA LEU A 399 2.65 -18.63 3.81
C LEU A 399 3.22 -19.43 2.63
N SER A 400 4.55 -19.49 2.47
CA SER A 400 5.19 -20.27 1.41
C SER A 400 4.81 -21.75 1.48
N GLY A 401 4.38 -22.31 0.35
CA GLY A 401 3.89 -23.67 0.19
C GLY A 401 2.40 -23.87 0.52
N THR A 402 1.70 -22.85 1.01
CA THR A 402 0.26 -22.95 1.30
C THR A 402 -0.59 -22.72 0.04
N PHE A 403 -1.79 -23.29 0.00
CA PHE A 403 -2.69 -23.16 -1.15
C PHE A 403 -3.35 -21.79 -1.21
N LEU A 404 -3.40 -21.22 -2.42
CA LEU A 404 -4.00 -19.90 -2.66
C LEU A 404 -5.51 -19.88 -2.38
N ASN A 405 -6.21 -21.01 -2.58
CA ASN A 405 -7.65 -21.13 -2.31
C ASN A 405 -8.05 -21.06 -0.83
N THR A 406 -7.08 -20.94 0.07
CA THR A 406 -7.32 -20.72 1.51
C THR A 406 -7.22 -19.24 1.90
N ARG A 407 -6.86 -18.38 0.95
CA ARG A 407 -6.61 -16.94 1.16
C ARG A 407 -7.88 -16.10 1.07
N TYR A 408 -7.81 -14.82 1.44
CA TYR A 408 -8.98 -13.98 1.65
C TYR A 408 -9.24 -13.03 0.48
N SER A 409 -10.53 -12.71 0.27
CA SER A 409 -10.94 -11.71 -0.74
C SER A 409 -10.27 -10.36 -0.48
N GLY A 410 -9.67 -9.79 -1.52
CA GLY A 410 -9.01 -8.49 -1.54
C GLY A 410 -7.48 -8.56 -1.45
N GLU A 411 -6.89 -9.69 -1.05
CA GLU A 411 -5.43 -9.88 -1.04
C GLU A 411 -4.86 -9.81 -2.47
N TYR A 412 -3.65 -9.29 -2.59
CA TYR A 412 -2.96 -9.05 -3.85
C TYR A 412 -2.08 -10.23 -4.27
N ILE A 413 -2.01 -10.46 -5.57
CA ILE A 413 -1.22 -11.53 -6.18
C ILE A 413 -0.43 -10.94 -7.36
N ARG A 414 0.82 -11.37 -7.50
CA ARG A 414 1.60 -11.19 -8.73
C ARG A 414 1.18 -12.24 -9.76
N PHE A 415 0.54 -11.81 -10.84
CA PHE A 415 0.03 -12.68 -11.89
C PHE A 415 -0.01 -11.89 -13.20
N GLY A 416 0.44 -12.48 -14.31
CA GLY A 416 0.62 -11.74 -15.57
C GLY A 416 1.96 -11.01 -15.66
N ASN A 417 2.13 -10.22 -16.71
CA ASN A 417 3.44 -9.70 -17.10
C ASN A 417 3.49 -8.16 -17.19
N ASP A 418 4.71 -7.60 -17.02
CA ASP A 418 5.02 -6.17 -17.10
C ASP A 418 4.04 -5.28 -16.30
N GLU A 419 3.41 -4.29 -16.96
CA GLU A 419 2.46 -3.35 -16.36
C GLU A 419 1.09 -3.97 -16.01
N ASN A 420 0.85 -5.23 -16.40
CA ASN A 420 -0.39 -5.96 -16.18
C ASN A 420 -0.20 -7.14 -15.22
N ASN A 421 0.71 -7.01 -14.24
CA ASN A 421 1.14 -8.13 -13.38
C ASN A 421 0.49 -8.17 -11.97
N LEU A 422 -0.48 -7.30 -11.66
CA LEU A 422 -1.08 -7.20 -10.33
C LEU A 422 -2.55 -7.61 -10.36
N TYR A 423 -2.92 -8.59 -9.54
CA TYR A 423 -4.28 -9.13 -9.42
C TYR A 423 -4.74 -9.13 -7.96
N ARG A 424 -6.05 -9.28 -7.75
CA ARG A 424 -6.66 -9.40 -6.44
C ARG A 424 -7.58 -10.60 -6.36
N ILE A 425 -7.57 -11.28 -5.20
CA ILE A 425 -8.52 -12.34 -4.90
C ILE A 425 -9.93 -11.75 -4.81
N VAL A 426 -10.88 -12.33 -5.52
CA VAL A 426 -12.29 -11.93 -5.54
C VAL A 426 -13.07 -12.79 -4.55
N SER A 427 -13.05 -14.11 -4.74
CA SER A 427 -13.78 -15.09 -3.95
C SER A 427 -13.35 -16.52 -4.32
N HIS A 428 -13.97 -17.51 -3.67
CA HIS A 428 -13.81 -18.94 -3.97
C HIS A 428 -15.14 -19.56 -4.44
N GLU A 429 -15.98 -18.77 -5.12
CA GLU A 429 -17.35 -19.19 -5.43
C GLU A 429 -17.46 -20.36 -6.43
N ASN A 430 -16.40 -20.63 -7.21
CA ASN A 430 -16.39 -21.62 -8.29
C ASN A 430 -15.81 -22.97 -7.85
N GLY A 431 -15.94 -23.31 -6.56
CA GLY A 431 -15.46 -24.57 -5.99
C GLY A 431 -14.12 -24.42 -5.30
N SER A 432 -13.17 -25.31 -5.59
CA SER A 432 -11.85 -25.32 -4.93
C SER A 432 -10.83 -24.36 -5.56
N GLY A 433 -11.16 -23.68 -6.66
CA GLY A 433 -10.27 -22.71 -7.30
C GLY A 433 -10.37 -21.32 -6.68
N THR A 434 -9.53 -20.40 -7.13
CA THR A 434 -9.51 -19.00 -6.65
C THR A 434 -9.88 -18.05 -7.77
N LYS A 435 -10.96 -17.29 -7.59
CA LYS A 435 -11.34 -16.25 -8.54
C LYS A 435 -10.47 -15.01 -8.31
N ILE A 436 -9.86 -14.49 -9.36
CA ILE A 436 -9.04 -13.28 -9.32
C ILE A 436 -9.49 -12.26 -10.38
N VAL A 437 -9.17 -10.99 -10.15
CA VAL A 437 -9.40 -9.88 -11.10
C VAL A 437 -8.15 -9.02 -11.20
N SER A 438 -7.88 -8.44 -12.37
CA SER A 438 -6.78 -7.49 -12.53
C SER A 438 -6.96 -6.31 -11.55
N GLY A 439 -5.88 -5.91 -10.88
CA GLY A 439 -5.87 -4.87 -9.86
C GLY A 439 -6.31 -3.51 -10.43
N GLU A 440 -5.95 -3.25 -11.68
CA GLU A 440 -6.33 -2.09 -12.48
C GLU A 440 -6.88 -2.54 -13.84
N PRO A 441 -7.54 -1.67 -14.61
CA PRO A 441 -7.83 -1.97 -16.00
C PRO A 441 -6.54 -2.24 -16.79
N LEU A 442 -6.60 -3.18 -17.73
CA LEU A 442 -5.45 -3.59 -18.53
C LEU A 442 -4.84 -2.40 -19.29
N LYS A 443 -3.52 -2.39 -19.44
CA LYS A 443 -2.75 -1.33 -20.10
C LYS A 443 -1.93 -1.86 -21.27
N SER A 444 -1.62 -0.93 -22.16
CA SER A 444 -0.61 -1.10 -23.20
C SER A 444 0.15 0.22 -23.32
N SER A 445 1.45 0.19 -23.02
CA SER A 445 2.30 1.39 -22.99
C SER A 445 1.76 2.45 -22.02
N GLU A 446 1.48 2.04 -20.78
CA GLU A 446 1.00 2.87 -19.65
C GLU A 446 -0.42 3.46 -19.84
N VAL A 447 -1.09 3.14 -20.94
CA VAL A 447 -2.44 3.63 -21.25
C VAL A 447 -3.45 2.50 -21.14
N PHE A 448 -4.57 2.75 -20.44
CA PHE A 448 -5.67 1.80 -20.36
C PHE A 448 -6.20 1.43 -21.75
N ILE A 449 -6.19 0.13 -22.05
CA ILE A 449 -6.80 -0.38 -23.27
C ILE A 449 -8.32 -0.29 -23.13
N LYS A 450 -8.98 0.01 -24.25
CA LYS A 450 -10.45 0.11 -24.30
C LYS A 450 -10.98 -0.75 -25.41
N ASN A 451 -12.10 -1.41 -25.16
CA ASN A 451 -12.79 -2.22 -26.15
C ASN A 451 -14.30 -2.01 -26.04
N VAL A 452 -14.98 -2.26 -27.15
CA VAL A 452 -16.43 -2.39 -27.15
C VAL A 452 -16.83 -3.70 -26.50
N PHE A 453 -17.98 -3.72 -25.84
CA PHE A 453 -18.49 -4.96 -25.28
C PHE A 453 -18.85 -5.94 -26.42
N GLY A 454 -19.53 -5.43 -27.45
CA GLY A 454 -19.89 -6.20 -28.64
C GLY A 454 -21.11 -5.63 -29.37
N SER A 455 -21.70 -6.44 -30.24
CA SER A 455 -22.92 -6.07 -30.99
C SER A 455 -24.22 -6.29 -30.19
N ASN A 456 -24.13 -6.92 -29.02
CA ASN A 456 -25.26 -7.20 -28.13
C ASN A 456 -24.81 -7.14 -26.66
N THR A 457 -25.73 -7.35 -25.72
CA THR A 457 -25.48 -7.20 -24.28
C THR A 457 -25.03 -8.46 -23.56
N ILE A 458 -24.93 -9.59 -24.27
CA ILE A 458 -24.63 -10.89 -23.68
C ILE A 458 -23.17 -11.25 -23.94
N PHE A 459 -22.44 -11.59 -22.87
CA PHE A 459 -21.06 -12.03 -22.96
C PHE A 459 -20.94 -13.43 -23.55
N SER A 460 -19.96 -13.65 -24.42
CA SER A 460 -19.52 -14.97 -24.89
C SER A 460 -18.07 -14.90 -25.36
N SER A 461 -17.36 -16.03 -25.43
CA SER A 461 -16.00 -16.09 -26.00
C SER A 461 -15.90 -15.58 -27.43
N GLU A 462 -17.02 -15.56 -28.16
CA GLU A 462 -17.11 -15.17 -29.57
C GLU A 462 -17.49 -13.69 -29.75
N ASN A 463 -18.01 -13.02 -28.72
CA ASN A 463 -18.34 -11.61 -28.81
C ASN A 463 -17.05 -10.76 -28.77
N THR A 464 -17.11 -9.47 -29.11
CA THR A 464 -15.90 -8.66 -29.32
C THR A 464 -14.98 -8.62 -28.09
N ILE A 465 -15.53 -8.33 -26.91
CA ILE A 465 -14.73 -8.29 -25.68
C ILE A 465 -14.28 -9.69 -25.23
N GLY A 466 -15.13 -10.70 -25.40
CA GLY A 466 -14.81 -12.08 -25.03
C GLY A 466 -13.77 -12.71 -25.93
N SER A 467 -13.76 -12.37 -27.22
CA SER A 467 -12.72 -12.78 -28.17
C SER A 467 -11.38 -12.15 -27.83
N PHE A 468 -11.37 -10.87 -27.45
CA PHE A 468 -10.15 -10.26 -26.90
C PHE A 468 -9.66 -11.02 -25.65
N LEU A 469 -10.53 -11.26 -24.67
CA LEU A 469 -10.17 -11.93 -23.41
C LEU A 469 -9.74 -13.39 -23.58
N ASN A 470 -10.31 -14.12 -24.53
CA ASN A 470 -10.08 -15.57 -24.70
C ASN A 470 -9.17 -15.90 -25.89
N ASN A 471 -8.70 -14.92 -26.66
CA ASN A 471 -7.71 -15.09 -27.72
C ASN A 471 -6.51 -14.18 -27.49
N ASP A 472 -6.70 -12.86 -27.62
CA ASP A 472 -5.59 -11.90 -27.60
C ASP A 472 -4.91 -11.82 -26.23
N TYR A 473 -5.69 -11.79 -25.16
CA TYR A 473 -5.19 -11.73 -23.79
C TYR A 473 -4.50 -13.03 -23.34
N LEU A 474 -4.95 -14.18 -23.84
CA LEU A 474 -4.32 -15.49 -23.59
C LEU A 474 -3.15 -15.79 -24.53
N ASN A 475 -2.90 -14.95 -25.54
CA ASN A 475 -1.77 -15.14 -26.43
C ASN A 475 -0.51 -14.53 -25.82
N THR A 476 0.44 -15.38 -25.40
CA THR A 476 1.70 -14.96 -24.78
C THR A 476 2.53 -14.02 -25.66
N GLY A 477 2.36 -14.07 -26.98
CA GLY A 477 2.99 -13.13 -27.91
C GLY A 477 2.53 -11.67 -27.76
N ASN A 478 1.41 -11.42 -27.09
CA ASN A 478 0.90 -10.07 -26.80
C ASN A 478 1.37 -9.52 -25.45
N GLY A 479 2.06 -10.33 -24.64
CA GLY A 479 2.74 -9.86 -23.43
C GLY A 479 1.87 -9.62 -22.18
N TYR A 480 0.59 -10.01 -22.19
CA TYR A 480 -0.27 -9.91 -20.99
C TYR A 480 0.03 -11.00 -19.96
N LEU A 481 0.25 -12.22 -20.43
CA LEU A 481 0.44 -13.43 -19.63
C LEU A 481 1.62 -14.25 -20.16
N THR A 482 2.19 -15.07 -19.28
CA THR A 482 3.19 -16.10 -19.57
C THR A 482 2.55 -17.48 -19.78
N ASP A 483 3.32 -18.46 -20.27
CA ASP A 483 2.85 -19.85 -20.35
C ASP A 483 2.57 -20.42 -18.96
N GLU A 484 3.37 -20.03 -17.96
CA GLU A 484 3.19 -20.39 -16.55
C GLU A 484 1.87 -19.83 -15.99
N ASP A 485 1.54 -18.57 -16.29
CA ASP A 485 0.26 -17.98 -15.91
C ASP A 485 -0.92 -18.77 -16.51
N ILE A 486 -0.88 -19.06 -17.81
CA ILE A 486 -1.95 -19.76 -18.53
C ILE A 486 -2.16 -21.17 -17.98
N ALA A 487 -1.08 -21.84 -17.55
CA ALA A 487 -1.13 -23.16 -16.94
C ALA A 487 -1.85 -23.15 -15.58
N MET A 488 -1.80 -22.04 -14.83
CA MET A 488 -2.49 -21.87 -13.54
C MET A 488 -3.99 -21.63 -13.68
N ILE A 489 -4.47 -21.12 -14.82
CA ILE A 489 -5.89 -20.82 -15.04
C ILE A 489 -6.67 -22.12 -15.32
N GLU A 490 -7.85 -22.24 -14.73
CA GLU A 490 -8.84 -23.28 -15.06
C GLU A 490 -9.14 -23.33 -16.56
N ASP A 491 -9.30 -24.52 -17.13
CA ASP A 491 -9.52 -24.65 -18.58
C ASP A 491 -10.88 -24.07 -19.02
N SER A 492 -11.83 -23.98 -18.10
CA SER A 492 -13.18 -23.53 -18.36
C SER A 492 -13.86 -23.04 -17.07
N THR A 493 -14.46 -21.85 -17.13
CA THR A 493 -15.28 -21.28 -16.04
C THR A 493 -16.71 -21.03 -16.52
N THR A 494 -17.69 -21.30 -15.66
CA THR A 494 -19.08 -20.87 -15.86
C THR A 494 -19.27 -19.43 -15.37
N TRP A 495 -19.74 -18.56 -16.25
CA TRP A 495 -20.03 -17.16 -15.96
C TRP A 495 -21.54 -16.91 -16.00
N TYR A 496 -22.07 -16.26 -14.97
CA TYR A 496 -23.51 -15.96 -14.86
C TYR A 496 -23.83 -14.60 -15.46
N LEU A 497 -24.88 -14.57 -16.29
CA LEU A 497 -25.24 -13.44 -17.15
C LEU A 497 -26.66 -12.93 -16.81
N GLY A 498 -26.95 -12.83 -15.51
CA GLY A 498 -28.22 -12.29 -15.02
C GLY A 498 -28.32 -10.77 -15.21
N THR A 499 -29.53 -10.25 -15.39
CA THR A 499 -29.78 -8.83 -15.71
C THR A 499 -30.04 -8.02 -14.45
N VAL A 500 -29.36 -6.88 -14.29
CA VAL A 500 -29.60 -5.95 -13.17
C VAL A 500 -29.82 -4.54 -13.70
N GLY A 501 -31.10 -4.17 -13.87
CA GLY A 501 -31.51 -2.83 -14.23
C GLY A 501 -31.49 -1.85 -13.06
N LYS A 502 -32.09 -0.67 -13.26
CA LYS A 502 -32.28 0.33 -12.20
C LYS A 502 -33.22 -0.19 -11.11
N GLY A 503 -32.87 0.02 -9.84
CA GLY A 503 -33.67 -0.42 -8.68
C GLY A 503 -33.80 -1.93 -8.50
N THR A 504 -33.05 -2.71 -9.26
CA THR A 504 -33.07 -4.18 -9.23
C THR A 504 -32.02 -4.71 -8.26
N SER A 505 -32.30 -5.79 -7.52
CA SER A 505 -31.31 -6.40 -6.63
C SER A 505 -30.08 -6.90 -7.38
N TYR A 506 -28.90 -6.73 -6.78
CA TYR A 506 -27.63 -7.26 -7.29
C TYR A 506 -27.64 -8.79 -7.38
N LYS A 507 -28.44 -9.48 -6.54
CA LYS A 507 -28.59 -10.93 -6.55
C LYS A 507 -29.03 -11.47 -7.92
N LEU A 508 -29.81 -10.71 -8.68
CA LEU A 508 -30.27 -11.13 -10.02
C LEU A 508 -29.14 -11.20 -11.05
N ALA A 509 -27.93 -10.74 -10.74
CA ALA A 509 -26.75 -11.01 -11.59
C ALA A 509 -26.35 -12.50 -11.58
N LYS A 510 -26.68 -13.24 -10.52
CA LYS A 510 -26.31 -14.65 -10.29
C LYS A 510 -27.51 -15.58 -10.14
N TYR A 511 -28.58 -15.09 -9.54
CA TYR A 511 -29.73 -15.90 -9.12
C TYR A 511 -30.98 -15.57 -9.92
N THR A 512 -31.96 -16.47 -9.90
CA THR A 512 -33.26 -16.27 -10.58
C THR A 512 -34.14 -15.24 -9.90
N ASP A 513 -33.93 -15.01 -8.61
CA ASP A 513 -34.69 -14.12 -7.76
C ASP A 513 -33.85 -13.61 -6.58
N GLU A 514 -34.44 -12.74 -5.76
CA GLU A 514 -33.78 -12.07 -4.63
C GLU A 514 -33.56 -12.97 -3.42
N THR A 515 -34.11 -14.20 -3.41
CA THR A 515 -33.86 -15.15 -2.32
C THR A 515 -32.44 -15.69 -2.34
N GLY A 516 -31.76 -15.63 -3.50
CA GLY A 516 -30.38 -16.06 -3.65
C GLY A 516 -30.18 -17.58 -3.61
N ASN A 517 -31.25 -18.37 -3.75
CA ASN A 517 -31.19 -19.82 -3.57
C ASN A 517 -31.01 -20.61 -4.87
N THR A 518 -31.49 -20.08 -6.00
CA THR A 518 -31.46 -20.78 -7.28
C THR A 518 -30.64 -19.99 -8.29
N LEU A 519 -29.60 -20.61 -8.83
CA LEU A 519 -28.73 -20.01 -9.84
C LEU A 519 -29.48 -19.77 -11.15
N THR A 520 -29.16 -18.69 -11.85
CA THR A 520 -29.71 -18.44 -13.19
C THR A 520 -29.20 -19.46 -14.20
N SER A 521 -30.05 -19.85 -15.15
CA SER A 521 -29.63 -20.64 -16.31
C SER A 521 -28.96 -19.80 -17.39
N SER A 522 -29.06 -18.47 -17.31
CA SER A 522 -28.37 -17.53 -18.21
C SER A 522 -26.88 -17.55 -17.90
N THR A 523 -26.14 -18.41 -18.59
CA THR A 523 -24.72 -18.63 -18.36
C THR A 523 -23.96 -18.74 -19.68
N THR A 524 -22.65 -18.56 -19.61
CA THR A 524 -21.71 -18.89 -20.68
C THR A 524 -20.46 -19.53 -20.08
N THR A 525 -19.68 -20.17 -20.93
CA THR A 525 -18.48 -20.89 -20.52
C THR A 525 -17.28 -20.35 -21.28
N SER A 526 -16.25 -19.91 -20.54
CA SER A 526 -15.02 -19.37 -21.12
C SER A 526 -13.90 -19.40 -20.07
N LYS A 527 -12.64 -19.31 -20.51
CA LYS A 527 -11.46 -19.33 -19.63
C LYS A 527 -11.29 -18.00 -18.90
N VAL A 528 -11.55 -16.89 -19.59
CA VAL A 528 -11.45 -15.52 -19.07
C VAL A 528 -12.76 -14.77 -19.26
N GLY A 529 -13.20 -14.06 -18.21
CA GLY A 529 -14.40 -13.24 -18.20
C GLY A 529 -14.18 -11.88 -17.56
N LEU A 530 -15.27 -11.30 -17.05
CA LEU A 530 -15.29 -10.05 -16.29
C LEU A 530 -16.03 -10.28 -14.98
N LEU A 531 -15.93 -9.36 -14.03
CA LEU A 531 -16.78 -9.38 -12.85
C LEU A 531 -18.22 -8.95 -13.17
N ARG A 532 -19.16 -9.42 -12.35
CA ARG A 532 -20.56 -8.99 -12.33
C ARG A 532 -20.72 -7.76 -11.45
N LEU A 533 -21.77 -6.99 -11.70
CA LEU A 533 -22.21 -5.95 -10.77
C LEU A 533 -22.48 -6.58 -9.39
N GLY A 534 -21.95 -5.98 -8.33
CA GLY A 534 -22.15 -6.45 -6.96
C GLY A 534 -21.20 -7.56 -6.51
N GLU A 535 -20.28 -8.03 -7.34
CA GLU A 535 -19.21 -8.91 -6.86
C GLU A 535 -18.20 -8.13 -6.00
N LEU A 536 -17.52 -8.82 -5.10
CA LEU A 536 -16.35 -8.28 -4.41
C LEU A 536 -15.29 -7.87 -5.44
N MET A 537 -14.56 -6.78 -5.16
CA MET A 537 -13.53 -6.22 -6.04
C MET A 537 -14.03 -5.66 -7.39
N SER A 538 -15.34 -5.54 -7.60
CA SER A 538 -15.94 -4.84 -8.75
C SER A 538 -16.13 -3.33 -8.53
N GLY A 539 -15.53 -2.75 -7.49
CA GLY A 539 -15.50 -1.29 -7.28
C GLY A 539 -14.28 -0.61 -7.92
N GLN A 540 -13.96 0.58 -7.43
CA GLN A 540 -12.74 1.33 -7.79
C GLN A 540 -11.78 1.34 -6.61
N PHE A 541 -10.49 1.14 -6.87
CA PHE A 541 -9.43 0.99 -5.88
C PHE A 541 -8.33 2.05 -5.99
N GLU A 542 -8.64 3.13 -6.67
CA GLU A 542 -7.86 4.36 -6.74
C GLU A 542 -8.80 5.55 -6.77
N ARG A 543 -8.26 6.73 -6.48
CA ARG A 543 -9.03 7.98 -6.49
C ARG A 543 -9.30 8.45 -7.92
N TYR A 544 -10.52 8.89 -8.21
CA TYR A 544 -10.84 9.52 -9.50
C TYR A 544 -10.39 10.98 -9.56
N ALA A 545 -10.59 11.73 -8.48
CA ALA A 545 -10.19 13.13 -8.40
C ALA A 545 -9.33 13.37 -7.18
N LEU A 546 -8.36 14.28 -7.32
CA LEU A 546 -7.74 14.94 -6.19
C LEU A 546 -8.59 16.13 -5.78
N LYS A 547 -8.55 16.44 -4.49
CA LYS A 547 -9.17 17.65 -3.98
C LYS A 547 -8.49 18.89 -4.59
N ASP A 548 -9.27 19.92 -4.87
CA ASP A 548 -8.85 21.22 -5.46
C ASP A 548 -8.30 21.13 -6.90
N GLU A 549 -8.27 19.95 -7.48
CA GLU A 549 -7.97 19.72 -8.89
C GLU A 549 -9.27 19.52 -9.68
N ASN A 550 -9.49 20.34 -10.72
CA ASN A 550 -10.62 20.19 -11.63
C ASN A 550 -10.41 19.09 -12.69
N SER A 551 -9.51 18.14 -12.43
CA SER A 551 -9.12 17.09 -13.36
C SER A 551 -9.12 15.73 -12.69
N SER A 552 -9.48 14.70 -13.46
CA SER A 552 -9.31 13.32 -13.03
C SER A 552 -7.82 13.00 -12.87
N THR A 553 -7.48 12.16 -11.89
CA THR A 553 -6.11 11.67 -11.67
C THR A 553 -5.59 10.79 -12.81
N GLY A 554 -6.50 10.25 -13.64
CA GLY A 554 -6.16 9.28 -14.67
C GLY A 554 -5.86 7.87 -14.13
N LEU A 555 -5.97 7.65 -12.81
CA LEU A 555 -5.71 6.36 -12.17
C LEU A 555 -6.89 5.39 -12.24
N THR A 556 -8.11 5.92 -12.46
CA THR A 556 -9.33 5.13 -12.65
C THR A 556 -9.88 5.30 -14.05
N ALA A 557 -10.60 4.29 -14.52
CA ALA A 557 -11.29 4.34 -15.80
C ALA A 557 -12.66 3.65 -15.73
N ILE A 558 -13.54 4.03 -16.66
CA ILE A 558 -14.78 3.29 -16.89
C ILE A 558 -14.41 1.90 -17.42
N TYR A 559 -15.00 0.84 -16.87
CA TYR A 559 -14.80 -0.53 -17.35
C TYR A 559 -16.09 -1.35 -17.41
N TRP A 560 -16.10 -2.34 -18.29
CA TRP A 560 -17.23 -3.24 -18.50
C TRP A 560 -17.38 -4.28 -17.40
N THR A 561 -18.63 -4.67 -17.11
CA THR A 561 -18.98 -5.84 -16.29
C THR A 561 -19.73 -6.87 -17.14
N LEU A 562 -19.91 -8.10 -16.65
CA LEU A 562 -20.72 -9.12 -17.34
C LEU A 562 -22.22 -8.84 -17.34
N THR A 563 -22.70 -7.94 -16.48
CA THR A 563 -24.12 -7.82 -16.14
C THR A 563 -24.87 -6.99 -17.18
N PRO A 564 -25.86 -7.53 -17.90
CA PRO A 564 -26.76 -6.71 -18.71
C PRO A 564 -27.54 -5.74 -17.81
N TYR A 565 -27.69 -4.49 -18.24
CA TYR A 565 -28.59 -3.51 -17.61
C TYR A 565 -30.02 -3.66 -18.16
N THR A 566 -30.12 -3.82 -19.48
CA THR A 566 -31.34 -4.21 -20.21
C THR A 566 -30.92 -5.04 -21.43
N ILE A 567 -31.86 -5.36 -22.32
CA ILE A 567 -31.57 -5.98 -23.63
C ILE A 567 -30.71 -5.10 -24.57
N SER A 568 -30.54 -3.80 -24.27
CA SER A 568 -29.82 -2.84 -25.13
C SER A 568 -28.60 -2.20 -24.47
N TYR A 569 -28.45 -2.37 -23.16
CA TYR A 569 -27.38 -1.73 -22.39
C TYR A 569 -26.70 -2.74 -21.47
N VAL A 570 -25.39 -2.59 -21.29
CA VAL A 570 -24.55 -3.40 -20.38
C VAL A 570 -24.12 -2.54 -19.20
N ARG A 571 -24.00 -3.13 -18.02
CA ARG A 571 -23.47 -2.44 -16.84
C ARG A 571 -21.97 -2.17 -17.02
N SER A 572 -21.58 -0.95 -16.68
CA SER A 572 -20.19 -0.57 -16.47
C SER A 572 -20.03 0.06 -15.09
N VAL A 573 -18.82 0.04 -14.56
CA VAL A 573 -18.43 0.81 -13.38
C VAL A 573 -17.70 2.05 -13.89
N SER A 574 -18.15 3.24 -13.52
CA SER A 574 -17.54 4.50 -13.92
C SER A 574 -16.28 4.79 -13.12
N SER A 575 -15.45 5.71 -13.62
CA SER A 575 -14.18 6.09 -12.98
C SER A 575 -14.37 6.61 -11.56
N ASP A 576 -15.46 7.32 -11.29
CA ASP A 576 -15.84 7.84 -9.96
C ASP A 576 -16.46 6.78 -9.03
N GLY A 577 -16.64 5.54 -9.47
CA GLY A 577 -17.15 4.42 -8.65
C GLY A 577 -18.65 4.15 -8.71
N ASN A 578 -19.42 4.95 -9.47
CA ASN A 578 -20.82 4.65 -9.76
C ASN A 578 -20.96 3.50 -10.78
N SER A 579 -22.20 3.02 -11.00
CA SER A 579 -22.49 2.09 -12.10
C SER A 579 -23.69 2.51 -12.94
N TYR A 580 -23.51 2.42 -14.26
CA TYR A 580 -24.48 2.85 -15.27
C TYR A 580 -24.72 1.77 -16.33
N GLY A 581 -25.86 1.85 -17.01
CA GLY A 581 -26.12 1.10 -18.24
C GLY A 581 -25.60 1.86 -19.45
N ASN A 582 -24.75 1.22 -20.26
CA ASN A 582 -24.12 1.82 -21.42
C ASN A 582 -24.31 0.99 -22.68
N ASN A 583 -24.27 1.65 -23.84
CA ASN A 583 -24.44 0.96 -25.12
C ASN A 583 -23.24 0.02 -25.33
N PRO A 584 -23.45 -1.27 -25.65
CA PRO A 584 -22.35 -2.23 -25.83
C PRO A 584 -21.36 -1.83 -26.95
N SER A 585 -21.72 -0.91 -27.84
CA SER A 585 -20.81 -0.34 -28.84
C SER A 585 -19.88 0.76 -28.32
N ASN A 586 -20.03 1.22 -27.06
CA ASN A 586 -19.12 2.18 -26.45
C ASN A 586 -17.77 1.50 -26.12
N SER A 587 -16.67 2.23 -26.21
CA SER A 587 -15.34 1.69 -25.88
C SER A 587 -14.95 2.04 -24.45
N TYR A 588 -14.84 1.02 -23.58
CA TYR A 588 -14.44 1.15 -22.19
C TYR A 588 -13.35 0.15 -21.82
N SER A 589 -12.73 0.38 -20.68
CA SER A 589 -11.59 -0.40 -20.23
C SER A 589 -12.01 -1.79 -19.76
N ILE A 590 -11.02 -2.66 -19.59
CA ILE A 590 -11.21 -4.07 -19.31
C ILE A 590 -10.50 -4.43 -18.01
N ARG A 591 -11.20 -5.11 -17.09
CA ARG A 591 -10.60 -5.78 -15.94
C ARG A 591 -10.78 -7.28 -16.09
N SER A 592 -9.72 -7.97 -16.51
CA SER A 592 -9.76 -9.42 -16.76
C SER A 592 -10.06 -10.17 -15.46
N SER A 593 -10.94 -11.15 -15.53
CA SER A 593 -11.29 -12.02 -14.40
C SER A 593 -11.15 -13.49 -14.79
N LEU A 594 -10.60 -14.28 -13.88
CA LEU A 594 -10.21 -15.67 -14.13
C LEU A 594 -10.38 -16.50 -12.85
N ASN A 595 -10.46 -17.82 -12.99
CA ASN A 595 -10.32 -18.75 -11.87
C ASN A 595 -9.02 -19.51 -12.01
N LEU A 596 -8.24 -19.52 -10.94
CA LEU A 596 -7.02 -20.30 -10.82
C LEU A 596 -7.32 -21.68 -10.23
N LYS A 597 -6.52 -22.66 -10.63
CA LYS A 597 -6.63 -24.05 -10.18
C LYS A 597 -6.39 -24.18 -8.68
N SER A 598 -7.00 -25.21 -8.08
CA SER A 598 -6.92 -25.46 -6.64
C SER A 598 -5.53 -25.86 -6.12
N ASN A 599 -4.64 -26.30 -7.01
CA ASN A 599 -3.26 -26.67 -6.70
C ASN A 599 -2.26 -25.50 -6.88
N VAL A 600 -2.74 -24.28 -7.06
CA VAL A 600 -1.88 -23.08 -7.02
C VAL A 600 -1.48 -22.81 -5.56
N VAL A 601 -0.18 -22.65 -5.35
CA VAL A 601 0.43 -22.38 -4.04
C VAL A 601 1.13 -21.03 -4.01
N ILE A 602 1.23 -20.45 -2.82
CA ILE A 602 2.00 -19.25 -2.55
C ILE A 602 3.47 -19.65 -2.43
N THR A 603 4.37 -18.92 -3.07
CA THR A 603 5.83 -19.12 -2.96
C THR A 603 6.47 -18.08 -2.05
N SER A 604 5.96 -16.85 -2.03
CA SER A 604 6.42 -15.75 -1.16
C SER A 604 5.39 -14.61 -1.11
N GLY A 605 5.70 -13.56 -0.35
CA GLY A 605 4.85 -12.37 -0.21
C GLY A 605 3.85 -12.46 0.93
N THR A 606 3.26 -11.32 1.28
CA THR A 606 2.30 -11.16 2.39
C THR A 606 0.89 -10.83 1.92
N GLY A 607 0.68 -10.62 0.62
CA GLY A 607 -0.63 -10.38 0.02
C GLY A 607 -1.10 -8.93 0.13
N THR A 608 -0.22 -8.01 0.51
CA THR A 608 -0.46 -6.56 0.50
C THR A 608 -0.18 -5.98 -0.88
N LYS A 609 -0.55 -4.71 -1.13
CA LYS A 609 -0.28 -4.07 -2.43
C LYS A 609 1.23 -3.90 -2.68
N SER A 610 2.00 -3.57 -1.64
CA SER A 610 3.46 -3.42 -1.66
C SER A 610 4.19 -4.77 -1.78
N ASP A 611 3.65 -5.81 -1.15
CA ASP A 611 4.21 -7.16 -1.16
C ASP A 611 3.15 -8.22 -1.54
N PRO A 612 2.72 -8.27 -2.82
CA PRO A 612 1.74 -9.25 -3.30
C PRO A 612 2.25 -10.68 -3.17
N PHE A 613 1.33 -11.64 -3.12
CA PHE A 613 1.72 -13.04 -3.18
C PHE A 613 2.35 -13.40 -4.53
N GLU A 614 3.53 -14.01 -4.49
CA GLU A 614 4.08 -14.77 -5.62
C GLU A 614 3.47 -16.17 -5.59
N ILE A 615 3.10 -16.71 -6.75
CA ILE A 615 2.36 -17.97 -6.86
C ILE A 615 2.92 -18.89 -7.94
N ALA A 616 2.72 -20.20 -7.76
CA ALA A 616 3.11 -21.22 -8.72
C ALA A 616 2.16 -22.43 -8.70
N LEU A 617 2.21 -23.24 -9.75
CA LEU A 617 1.62 -24.59 -9.72
C LEU A 617 2.46 -25.51 -8.84
N GLN A 618 1.79 -26.27 -7.97
CA GLN A 618 2.39 -27.38 -7.24
C GLN A 618 2.62 -28.61 -8.11
#